data_AF-A0A357ACU6-F1
#
_entry.id   AF-A0A357ACU6-F1
#
_cell.length_a   1.000
_cell.length_b   1.000
_cell.length_c   1.000
_cell.angle_alpha   90.00
_cell.angle_beta   90.00
_cell.angle_gamma   90.00
#
_symmetry.space_group_name_H-M   'P 1'
#
loop_
_entity.id
_entity.type
_entity.pdbx_description
1 polymer ?
#
loop_
_entity_poly.entity_id
_entity_poly.type
_entity_poly.pdbx_seq_one_letter_code
_entity_poly.pdbx_strand_id
1 'polypeptide(L)'
;MGILCLLSYILFLNLFLESINLEPLPVSIIQVADLDCPADYSVLETNPIADWYGKEAYPWSDRLPWGCVYNIKDFPGENSDRQFEQAKATAMEHGGGVIYFPTGTYEFSEDLVLDNRIILRGERPKITNAKFDDFQPRSRLVFPEYKPQLSGEGTANDTAFKTIRTAHPETDSNLGLVYLDINRAGVQIVPDLNSAKNRNIILFGIRSNNVAYPDSRVPDRSFQDAWMRFASRFSANFKINGYEHILVANNRINDRITDTYEQPGYKVKGLKKKQIITYAQGSRVPFDYSAHHGIAVNRSGQFGLAETPRTQPGLFRHGITIRDNWIYHTMRSGIQASGQGLVIKDNKIYDKQRKQVWTHPTGLGQPRNANTFENRGIDWSGHQVTIEGNEYEVYRHQIMDNRYWSVDGEGILIQECCGGTSVKGAVIRGNQGNAYIGIYKIPEIENVTIADNLLLPAPIGKSNIYVSADTNRGASGMNNVRIENNQVHGNIVVKASQGGRGNAIINNQGTGESVLEFSCLISVTGNRGFEEKECQ
;
A
#
# COMPACT_ATOMS: atom_id res chain seq x y z
N MET A 1 -3.34 65.11 32.21
CA MET A 1 -4.34 64.28 31.53
C MET A 1 -3.77 62.89 31.37
N GLY A 2 -3.94 62.09 32.41
CA GLY A 2 -3.55 60.69 32.45
C GLY A 2 -4.74 59.87 32.93
N ILE A 3 -4.62 58.56 32.78
CA ILE A 3 -5.49 57.53 33.34
C ILE A 3 -6.84 57.41 32.62
N LEU A 4 -6.86 56.76 31.46
CA LEU A 4 -8.00 55.97 30.98
C LEU A 4 -7.59 55.25 29.69
N CYS A 5 -6.94 54.08 29.83
CA CYS A 5 -6.88 53.03 28.79
C CYS A 5 -6.06 51.79 29.19
N LEU A 6 -5.73 51.59 30.48
CA LEU A 6 -4.98 50.41 30.95
C LEU A 6 -5.80 49.40 31.77
N LEU A 7 -7.14 49.53 31.81
CA LEU A 7 -8.01 48.71 32.66
C LEU A 7 -9.01 47.82 31.91
N SER A 8 -9.04 47.83 30.58
CA SER A 8 -9.89 46.92 29.79
C SER A 8 -9.16 45.67 29.26
N TYR A 9 -7.84 45.56 29.45
CA TYR A 9 -7.06 44.41 28.95
C TYR A 9 -6.73 43.36 30.02
N ILE A 10 -6.91 43.68 31.31
CA ILE A 10 -6.55 42.78 32.42
C ILE A 10 -7.75 41.99 32.97
N LEU A 11 -8.99 42.33 32.60
CA LEU A 11 -10.19 41.57 33.01
C LEU A 11 -10.67 40.51 32.00
N PHE A 12 -10.07 40.41 30.82
CA PHE A 12 -10.42 39.38 29.81
C PHE A 12 -9.46 38.18 29.79
N LEU A 13 -8.40 38.20 30.60
CA LEU A 13 -7.37 37.15 30.66
C LEU A 13 -7.48 36.21 31.87
N ASN A 14 -8.54 36.31 32.68
CA ASN A 14 -8.73 35.50 33.89
C ASN A 14 -10.09 34.80 34.00
N LEU A 15 -10.85 34.63 32.90
CA LEU A 15 -12.15 33.95 32.93
C LEU A 15 -12.31 32.76 31.97
N PHE A 16 -11.28 32.36 31.24
CA PHE A 16 -11.29 31.09 30.48
C PHE A 16 -9.89 30.46 30.48
N LEU A 17 -9.49 29.98 31.64
CA LEU A 17 -8.42 29.01 31.82
C LEU A 17 -8.96 27.85 32.68
N GLU A 18 -10.18 27.41 32.37
CA GLU A 18 -10.54 26.03 32.66
C GLU A 18 -9.81 25.19 31.62
N SER A 19 -8.78 24.49 32.08
CA SER A 19 -8.28 23.31 31.43
C SER A 19 -9.49 22.46 31.05
N ILE A 20 -9.81 22.39 29.76
CA ILE A 20 -10.66 21.32 29.27
C ILE A 20 -9.80 20.06 29.38
N ASN A 21 -9.75 19.51 30.60
CA ASN A 21 -9.54 18.09 30.79
C ASN A 21 -10.74 17.44 30.12
N LEU A 22 -10.60 17.16 28.83
CA LEU A 22 -11.34 16.08 28.20
C LEU A 22 -10.89 14.82 28.94
N GLU A 23 -11.52 14.54 30.08
CA GLU A 23 -11.51 13.19 30.61
C GLU A 23 -11.96 12.31 29.44
N PRO A 24 -11.19 11.26 29.10
CA PRO A 24 -11.64 10.32 28.09
C PRO A 24 -13.01 9.84 28.55
N LEU A 25 -14.03 10.06 27.70
CA LEU A 25 -15.34 9.46 27.90
C LEU A 25 -15.10 8.00 28.28
N PRO A 26 -15.72 7.49 29.36
CA PRO A 26 -15.51 6.11 29.77
C PRO A 26 -15.89 5.23 28.60
N VAL A 27 -14.87 4.70 27.92
CA VAL A 27 -15.04 3.56 27.04
C VAL A 27 -15.60 2.51 27.97
N SER A 28 -16.86 2.13 27.79
CA SER A 28 -17.41 0.96 28.44
C SER A 28 -16.46 -0.19 28.13
N ILE A 29 -15.69 -0.59 29.14
CA ILE A 29 -14.78 -1.72 29.07
C ILE A 29 -15.68 -2.95 29.13
N ILE A 30 -16.08 -3.46 27.97
CA ILE A 30 -16.45 -4.87 27.89
C ILE A 30 -15.12 -5.60 28.01
N GLN A 31 -14.79 -6.05 29.23
CA GLN A 31 -13.71 -7.00 29.40
C GLN A 31 -14.06 -8.25 28.58
N VAL A 32 -13.05 -8.88 27.98
CA VAL A 32 -13.20 -10.14 27.21
C VAL A 32 -13.87 -11.25 28.05
N ALA A 33 -13.96 -11.08 29.37
CA ALA A 33 -14.58 -11.97 30.34
C ALA A 33 -16.11 -12.16 30.24
N ASP A 34 -16.84 -11.37 29.43
CA ASP A 34 -18.31 -11.47 29.32
C ASP A 34 -18.81 -12.13 28.02
N LEU A 35 -17.94 -12.76 27.23
CA LEU A 35 -18.37 -13.48 26.02
C LEU A 35 -18.74 -14.93 26.39
N ASP A 36 -20.03 -15.27 26.26
CA ASP A 36 -20.53 -16.64 26.39
C ASP A 36 -20.15 -17.45 25.13
N CYS A 37 -18.87 -17.85 25.02
CA CYS A 37 -18.36 -18.52 23.82
C CYS A 37 -18.75 -20.02 23.82
N PRO A 38 -19.34 -20.56 22.73
CA PRO A 38 -19.57 -21.99 22.61
C PRO A 38 -18.27 -22.76 22.25
N ALA A 39 -18.08 -23.90 22.92
CA ALA A 39 -17.06 -24.94 22.72
C ALA A 39 -15.57 -24.57 22.99
N ASP A 40 -14.85 -25.49 23.64
CA ASP A 40 -13.42 -25.39 23.96
C ASP A 40 -12.56 -25.66 22.72
N TYR A 41 -12.13 -24.57 22.07
CA TYR A 41 -11.08 -24.55 21.05
C TYR A 41 -9.81 -23.90 21.60
N SER A 42 -9.42 -24.22 22.85
CA SER A 42 -8.29 -23.59 23.57
C SER A 42 -6.98 -23.45 22.78
N VAL A 43 -6.67 -24.33 21.82
CA VAL A 43 -5.47 -24.23 20.96
C VAL A 43 -5.58 -23.10 19.91
N LEU A 44 -6.79 -22.68 19.57
CA LEU A 44 -7.09 -21.61 18.60
C LEU A 44 -7.37 -20.27 19.26
N GLU A 45 -7.42 -20.21 20.60
CA GLU A 45 -7.64 -18.97 21.37
C GLU A 45 -6.38 -18.09 21.48
N THR A 46 -5.24 -18.53 20.94
CA THR A 46 -3.99 -17.76 20.99
C THR A 46 -4.01 -16.59 20.01
N ASN A 47 -3.36 -15.48 20.38
CA ASN A 47 -3.10 -14.36 19.48
C ASN A 47 -1.90 -14.69 18.57
N PRO A 48 -2.11 -14.97 17.27
CA PRO A 48 -1.05 -15.36 16.35
C PRO A 48 -0.03 -14.25 16.09
N ILE A 49 -0.38 -12.98 16.33
CA ILE A 49 0.54 -11.85 16.21
C ILE A 49 1.51 -11.82 17.39
N ALA A 50 0.99 -11.95 18.61
CA ALA A 50 1.81 -12.03 19.81
C ALA A 50 2.73 -13.27 19.80
N ASP A 51 2.23 -14.40 19.32
CA ASP A 51 3.03 -15.63 19.16
C ASP A 51 4.21 -15.43 18.20
N TRP A 52 4.08 -14.58 17.18
CA TRP A 52 5.09 -14.37 16.14
C TRP A 52 6.07 -13.24 16.48
N TYR A 53 5.55 -12.08 16.87
CA TYR A 53 6.34 -10.86 17.08
C TYR A 53 6.64 -10.58 18.56
N GLY A 54 6.04 -11.34 19.48
CA GLY A 54 6.05 -11.07 20.91
C GLY A 54 4.92 -10.12 21.33
N LYS A 55 4.44 -10.28 22.57
CA LYS A 55 3.30 -9.51 23.13
C LYS A 55 3.51 -7.99 23.12
N GLU A 56 4.75 -7.55 23.33
CA GLU A 56 5.10 -6.12 23.38
C GLU A 56 5.14 -5.43 22.02
N ALA A 57 5.25 -6.19 20.92
CA ALA A 57 5.40 -5.59 19.59
C ALA A 57 4.10 -4.94 19.10
N TYR A 58 2.95 -5.59 19.37
CA TYR A 58 1.62 -5.09 19.00
C TYR A 58 0.61 -5.36 20.13
N PRO A 59 0.72 -4.68 21.29
CA PRO A 59 -0.11 -4.99 22.47
C PRO A 59 -1.62 -4.82 22.23
N TRP A 60 -2.00 -3.96 21.30
CA TRP A 60 -3.41 -3.77 20.91
C TRP A 60 -4.01 -5.03 20.28
N SER A 61 -3.21 -5.90 19.68
CA SER A 61 -3.69 -7.13 19.04
C SER A 61 -4.22 -8.15 20.05
N ASP A 62 -3.78 -8.12 21.30
CA ASP A 62 -4.30 -8.99 22.37
C ASP A 62 -5.76 -8.67 22.75
N ARG A 63 -6.26 -7.47 22.38
CA ARG A 63 -7.64 -7.03 22.66
C ARG A 63 -8.65 -7.49 21.61
N LEU A 64 -8.18 -8.15 20.57
CA LEU A 64 -9.03 -8.74 19.54
C LEU A 64 -9.76 -9.97 20.08
N PRO A 65 -10.91 -10.34 19.50
CA PRO A 65 -11.78 -11.39 20.03
C PRO A 65 -11.27 -12.80 19.71
N TRP A 66 -10.04 -13.12 20.08
CA TRP A 66 -9.41 -14.42 19.84
C TRP A 66 -10.09 -15.57 20.60
N GLY A 67 -10.68 -15.28 21.77
CA GLY A 67 -11.20 -16.27 22.70
C GLY A 67 -12.52 -16.94 22.33
N CYS A 68 -13.31 -16.37 21.41
CA CYS A 68 -14.50 -17.06 20.89
C CYS A 68 -14.21 -17.60 19.50
N VAL A 69 -14.32 -18.91 19.32
CA VAL A 69 -13.99 -19.58 18.06
C VAL A 69 -15.22 -20.33 17.53
N TYR A 70 -15.59 -20.00 16.30
CA TYR A 70 -16.73 -20.59 15.59
C TYR A 70 -16.20 -21.34 14.38
N ASN A 71 -16.05 -22.67 14.51
CA ASN A 71 -15.60 -23.51 13.41
C ASN A 71 -16.69 -23.60 12.34
N ILE A 72 -16.37 -23.18 11.11
CA ILE A 72 -17.32 -23.13 10.01
C ILE A 72 -17.99 -24.49 9.72
N LYS A 73 -17.32 -25.61 10.04
CA LYS A 73 -17.85 -26.97 9.83
C LYS A 73 -18.97 -27.36 10.79
N ASP A 74 -19.15 -26.64 11.89
CA ASP A 74 -20.21 -26.91 12.86
C ASP A 74 -21.55 -26.29 12.43
N PHE A 75 -21.52 -25.43 11.41
CA PHE A 75 -22.70 -24.74 10.90
C PHE A 75 -23.28 -25.49 9.68
N PRO A 76 -24.59 -25.81 9.69
CA PRO A 76 -25.22 -26.49 8.57
C PRO A 76 -25.34 -25.54 7.37
N GLY A 77 -25.10 -26.04 6.16
CA GLY A 77 -25.28 -25.25 4.96
C GLY A 77 -25.05 -26.07 3.71
N GLU A 78 -25.78 -25.73 2.65
CA GLU A 78 -25.63 -26.35 1.33
C GLU A 78 -24.34 -25.95 0.61
N ASN A 79 -23.71 -24.84 1.02
CA ASN A 79 -22.47 -24.30 0.48
C ASN A 79 -21.72 -23.45 1.54
N SER A 80 -20.48 -23.06 1.23
CA SER A 80 -19.64 -22.29 2.15
C SER A 80 -20.22 -20.91 2.46
N ASP A 81 -20.90 -20.26 1.51
CA ASP A 81 -21.56 -18.96 1.74
C ASP A 81 -22.57 -19.05 2.90
N ARG A 82 -23.44 -20.07 2.88
CA ARG A 82 -24.43 -20.30 3.94
C ARG A 82 -23.80 -20.64 5.29
N GLN A 83 -22.77 -21.49 5.29
CA GLN A 83 -22.06 -21.86 6.52
C GLN A 83 -21.36 -20.65 7.14
N PHE A 84 -20.72 -19.83 6.31
CA PHE A 84 -20.07 -18.59 6.73
C PHE A 84 -21.08 -17.61 7.35
N GLU A 85 -22.20 -17.34 6.67
CA GLU A 85 -23.20 -16.39 7.17
C GLU A 85 -23.81 -16.85 8.49
N GLN A 86 -24.02 -18.16 8.70
CA GLN A 86 -24.49 -18.68 9.99
C GLN A 86 -23.41 -18.57 11.08
N ALA A 87 -22.17 -18.97 10.78
CA ALA A 87 -21.06 -18.83 11.73
C ALA A 87 -20.85 -17.37 12.15
N LYS A 88 -20.92 -16.45 11.19
CA LYS A 88 -20.84 -15.01 11.42
C LYS A 88 -22.01 -14.50 12.25
N ALA A 89 -23.25 -14.88 11.91
CA ALA A 89 -24.43 -14.47 12.66
C ALA A 89 -24.35 -14.92 14.12
N THR A 90 -24.00 -16.19 14.36
CA THR A 90 -23.81 -16.72 15.72
C THR A 90 -22.66 -16.03 16.45
N ALA A 91 -21.54 -15.74 15.78
CA ALA A 91 -20.46 -14.96 16.38
C ALA A 91 -20.93 -13.56 16.78
N MET A 92 -21.73 -12.90 15.95
CA MET A 92 -22.27 -11.57 16.21
C MET A 92 -23.29 -11.55 17.35
N GLU A 93 -24.12 -12.59 17.49
CA GLU A 93 -25.03 -12.75 18.64
C GLU A 93 -24.27 -12.77 19.97
N HIS A 94 -23.02 -13.25 19.96
CA HIS A 94 -22.14 -13.29 21.11
C HIS A 94 -21.10 -12.15 21.10
N GLY A 95 -21.31 -11.08 20.33
CA GLY A 95 -20.47 -9.87 20.38
C GLY A 95 -19.16 -9.92 19.57
N GLY A 96 -19.00 -10.92 18.70
CA GLY A 96 -17.87 -11.09 17.78
C GLY A 96 -17.05 -12.35 18.06
N GLY A 97 -16.02 -12.58 17.25
CA GLY A 97 -15.16 -13.76 17.41
C GLY A 97 -14.36 -14.12 16.16
N VAL A 98 -13.71 -15.27 16.26
CA VAL A 98 -12.95 -15.92 15.19
C VAL A 98 -13.84 -16.93 14.48
N ILE A 99 -14.10 -16.71 13.19
CA ILE A 99 -14.64 -17.74 12.31
C ILE A 99 -13.46 -18.59 11.83
N TYR A 100 -13.40 -19.82 12.32
CA TYR A 100 -12.30 -20.75 12.05
C TYR A 100 -12.58 -21.61 10.82
N PHE A 101 -11.63 -21.61 9.89
CA PHE A 101 -11.62 -22.45 8.71
C PHE A 101 -10.56 -23.54 8.91
N PRO A 102 -10.92 -24.78 9.29
CA PRO A 102 -9.96 -25.88 9.31
C PRO A 102 -9.43 -26.18 7.90
N THR A 103 -8.38 -27.00 7.81
CA THR A 103 -7.81 -27.42 6.52
C THR A 103 -8.91 -27.85 5.53
N GLY A 104 -8.87 -27.28 4.33
CA GLY A 104 -9.86 -27.55 3.28
C GLY A 104 -9.93 -26.44 2.23
N THR A 105 -10.76 -26.67 1.22
CA THR A 105 -11.16 -25.69 0.21
C THR A 105 -12.60 -25.30 0.47
N TYR A 106 -12.86 -23.99 0.51
CA TYR A 106 -14.17 -23.39 0.73
C TYR A 106 -14.49 -22.53 -0.49
N GLU A 107 -15.50 -22.95 -1.24
CA GLU A 107 -15.94 -22.26 -2.44
C GLU A 107 -17.06 -21.28 -2.09
N PHE A 108 -16.90 -20.03 -2.52
CA PHE A 108 -17.85 -18.95 -2.33
C PHE A 108 -18.34 -18.45 -3.68
N SER A 109 -19.62 -18.12 -3.78
CA SER A 109 -20.19 -17.45 -4.96
C SER A 109 -20.29 -15.94 -4.80
N GLU A 110 -20.33 -15.45 -3.56
CA GLU A 110 -20.54 -14.04 -3.23
C GLU A 110 -19.33 -13.37 -2.57
N ASP A 111 -19.44 -12.06 -2.36
CA ASP A 111 -18.53 -11.34 -1.48
C ASP A 111 -18.63 -11.91 -0.05
N LEU A 112 -17.50 -11.93 0.66
CA LEU A 112 -17.52 -12.10 2.11
C LEU A 112 -17.62 -10.74 2.79
N VAL A 113 -18.71 -10.54 3.54
CA VAL A 113 -18.94 -9.30 4.28
C VAL A 113 -18.75 -9.57 5.77
N LEU A 114 -17.69 -9.00 6.34
CA LEU A 114 -17.39 -9.02 7.76
C LEU A 114 -18.20 -7.97 8.51
N ASP A 115 -18.43 -8.22 9.78
CA ASP A 115 -18.97 -7.26 10.73
C ASP A 115 -17.89 -6.86 11.76
N ASN A 116 -18.15 -5.79 12.51
CA ASN A 116 -17.30 -5.39 13.63
C ASN A 116 -16.95 -6.58 14.54
N ARG A 117 -15.67 -6.71 14.90
CA ARG A 117 -15.13 -7.80 15.75
C ARG A 117 -15.21 -9.21 15.12
N ILE A 118 -15.25 -9.32 13.80
CA ILE A 118 -15.12 -10.61 13.11
C ILE A 118 -13.70 -10.80 12.57
N ILE A 119 -13.11 -11.95 12.90
CA ILE A 119 -11.83 -12.40 12.39
C ILE A 119 -12.02 -13.71 11.62
N LEU A 120 -11.48 -13.79 10.41
CA LEU A 120 -11.36 -15.05 9.67
C LEU A 120 -9.99 -15.66 9.95
N ARG A 121 -9.95 -16.90 10.44
CA ARG A 121 -8.70 -17.59 10.75
C ARG A 121 -8.68 -18.97 10.09
N GLY A 122 -7.67 -19.22 9.28
CA GLY A 122 -7.38 -20.57 8.77
C GLY A 122 -6.52 -21.39 9.72
N GLU A 123 -6.34 -22.66 9.37
CA GLU A 123 -5.39 -23.55 10.00
C GLU A 123 -3.96 -23.01 9.83
N ARG A 124 -3.18 -23.00 10.92
CA ARG A 124 -1.79 -22.54 10.88
C ARG A 124 -0.99 -23.37 9.86
N PRO A 125 -0.31 -22.73 8.89
CA PRO A 125 0.49 -23.46 7.92
C PRO A 125 1.73 -24.09 8.57
N LYS A 126 2.25 -25.16 7.95
CA LYS A 126 3.49 -25.82 8.39
C LYS A 126 4.70 -24.89 8.24
N ILE A 127 4.79 -24.24 7.08
CA ILE A 127 5.74 -23.17 6.83
C ILE A 127 5.01 -21.87 7.08
N THR A 128 5.49 -21.10 8.05
CA THR A 128 4.80 -19.90 8.53
C THR A 128 5.38 -18.60 7.98
N ASN A 129 6.60 -18.61 7.42
CA ASN A 129 7.20 -17.43 6.80
C ASN A 129 6.79 -17.34 5.33
N ALA A 130 6.05 -16.30 4.96
CA ALA A 130 5.48 -16.09 3.63
C ALA A 130 6.51 -15.78 2.54
N LYS A 131 7.76 -15.45 2.93
CA LYS A 131 8.85 -15.23 1.99
C LYS A 131 9.41 -16.52 1.39
N PHE A 132 9.06 -17.69 1.93
CA PHE A 132 9.44 -18.99 1.37
C PHE A 132 8.43 -19.47 0.32
N ASP A 133 8.93 -20.15 -0.71
CA ASP A 133 8.11 -20.63 -1.83
C ASP A 133 7.10 -21.72 -1.42
N ASP A 134 7.45 -22.52 -0.41
CA ASP A 134 6.58 -23.55 0.15
C ASP A 134 5.55 -23.01 1.16
N PHE A 135 5.44 -21.70 1.33
CA PHE A 135 4.40 -21.08 2.14
C PHE A 135 3.01 -21.33 1.53
N GLN A 136 2.26 -22.23 2.16
CA GLN A 136 0.93 -22.64 1.69
C GLN A 136 -0.04 -22.75 2.89
N PRO A 137 -0.83 -21.69 3.17
CA PRO A 137 -1.98 -21.79 4.06
C PRO A 137 -2.90 -22.94 3.66
N ARG A 138 -3.40 -23.68 4.65
CA ARG A 138 -4.13 -24.95 4.42
C ARG A 138 -5.64 -24.76 4.29
N SER A 139 -6.11 -23.54 4.55
CA SER A 139 -7.51 -23.14 4.45
C SER A 139 -7.67 -22.22 3.27
N ARG A 140 -8.22 -22.75 2.18
CA ARG A 140 -8.29 -22.07 0.89
C ARG A 140 -9.70 -21.54 0.63
N LEU A 141 -9.83 -20.22 0.52
CA LEU A 141 -11.07 -19.55 0.12
C LEU A 141 -11.00 -19.29 -1.39
N VAL A 142 -11.91 -19.89 -2.15
CA VAL A 142 -11.92 -19.84 -3.62
C VAL A 142 -13.19 -19.14 -4.09
N PHE A 143 -13.00 -18.07 -4.86
CA PHE A 143 -14.08 -17.31 -5.47
C PHE A 143 -14.19 -17.64 -6.97
N PRO A 144 -15.27 -17.24 -7.64
CA PRO A 144 -15.52 -17.60 -9.03
C PRO A 144 -14.44 -17.05 -9.98
N GLU A 145 -14.05 -17.88 -10.94
CA GLU A 145 -13.18 -17.46 -12.05
C GLU A 145 -13.98 -16.62 -13.06
N TYR A 146 -13.41 -15.50 -13.51
CA TYR A 146 -13.98 -14.79 -14.65
C TYR A 146 -13.71 -15.57 -15.94
N LYS A 147 -14.76 -16.09 -16.57
CA LYS A 147 -14.68 -16.81 -17.85
C LYS A 147 -14.99 -15.85 -19.00
N PRO A 148 -14.00 -15.32 -19.74
CA PRO A 148 -14.24 -14.25 -20.72
C PRO A 148 -14.99 -14.75 -21.97
N GLN A 149 -16.12 -14.12 -22.28
CA GLN A 149 -16.74 -14.19 -23.60
C GLN A 149 -16.28 -12.98 -24.43
N LEU A 150 -15.50 -13.21 -25.49
CA LEU A 150 -14.89 -12.15 -26.30
C LEU A 150 -15.76 -11.74 -27.51
N SER A 151 -17.07 -11.61 -27.28
CA SER A 151 -18.06 -11.24 -28.29
C SER A 151 -19.36 -10.76 -27.64
N GLY A 152 -20.21 -10.07 -28.39
CA GLY A 152 -21.46 -9.51 -27.87
C GLY A 152 -21.19 -8.64 -26.63
N GLU A 153 -22.03 -8.76 -25.60
CA GLU A 153 -21.87 -8.04 -24.33
C GLU A 153 -20.70 -8.56 -23.45
N GLY A 154 -20.15 -9.72 -23.80
CA GLY A 154 -19.20 -10.45 -22.98
C GLY A 154 -19.79 -10.97 -21.67
N THR A 155 -18.92 -11.49 -20.82
CA THR A 155 -19.31 -12.01 -19.50
C THR A 155 -19.58 -10.86 -18.54
N ALA A 156 -20.64 -10.97 -17.74
CA ALA A 156 -20.98 -9.96 -16.75
C ALA A 156 -19.96 -9.96 -15.61
N ASN A 157 -19.59 -8.78 -15.12
CA ASN A 157 -18.52 -8.63 -14.13
C ASN A 157 -18.90 -9.23 -12.76
N ASP A 158 -20.19 -9.22 -12.41
CA ASP A 158 -20.75 -9.75 -11.16
C ASP A 158 -20.62 -11.27 -11.01
N THR A 159 -20.34 -11.97 -12.12
CA THR A 159 -20.01 -13.41 -12.11
C THR A 159 -18.65 -13.72 -11.47
N ALA A 160 -17.78 -12.73 -11.27
CA ALA A 160 -16.44 -12.87 -10.71
C ALA A 160 -16.02 -11.61 -9.92
N PHE A 161 -14.70 -11.36 -9.79
CA PHE A 161 -14.13 -10.15 -9.18
C PHE A 161 -14.65 -9.84 -7.76
N LYS A 162 -14.74 -10.88 -6.94
CA LYS A 162 -15.32 -10.80 -5.59
C LYS A 162 -14.39 -10.09 -4.61
N THR A 163 -14.94 -9.79 -3.45
CA THR A 163 -14.23 -9.08 -2.37
C THR A 163 -14.45 -9.75 -1.03
N ILE A 164 -13.46 -9.58 -0.14
CA ILE A 164 -13.68 -9.67 1.30
C ILE A 164 -13.71 -8.24 1.82
N ARG A 165 -14.83 -7.81 2.35
CA ARG A 165 -15.10 -6.43 2.80
C ARG A 165 -15.80 -6.42 4.14
N THR A 166 -16.08 -5.23 4.67
CA THR A 166 -16.83 -5.06 5.92
C THR A 166 -18.15 -4.34 5.66
N ALA A 167 -19.16 -4.59 6.50
CA ALA A 167 -20.51 -4.04 6.36
C ALA A 167 -20.54 -2.51 6.51
N HIS A 168 -19.84 -1.99 7.52
CA HIS A 168 -19.79 -0.57 7.87
C HIS A 168 -18.33 -0.09 7.94
N PRO A 169 -17.66 0.14 6.79
CA PRO A 169 -16.22 0.43 6.73
C PRO A 169 -15.78 1.64 7.56
N GLU A 170 -16.65 2.61 7.78
CA GLU A 170 -16.37 3.80 8.61
C GLU A 170 -16.16 3.46 10.10
N THR A 171 -16.75 2.38 10.60
CA THR A 171 -16.86 2.11 12.05
C THR A 171 -16.41 0.72 12.47
N ASP A 172 -16.57 -0.28 11.61
CA ASP A 172 -16.24 -1.67 11.93
C ASP A 172 -14.74 -1.80 12.26
N SER A 173 -14.45 -2.32 13.44
CA SER A 173 -13.11 -2.40 14.02
C SER A 173 -12.83 -3.82 14.50
N ASN A 174 -11.60 -4.08 14.91
CA ASN A 174 -11.17 -5.39 15.41
C ASN A 174 -11.37 -6.51 14.37
N LEU A 175 -10.94 -6.22 13.15
CA LEU A 175 -11.10 -7.07 11.98
C LEU A 175 -9.80 -7.82 11.69
N GLY A 176 -9.90 -9.06 11.22
CA GLY A 176 -8.70 -9.85 10.96
C GLY A 176 -8.90 -10.90 9.87
N LEU A 177 -7.89 -11.08 9.03
CA LEU A 177 -7.74 -12.24 8.17
C LEU A 177 -6.38 -12.88 8.47
N VAL A 178 -6.39 -14.15 8.87
CA VAL A 178 -5.20 -14.84 9.38
C VAL A 178 -5.05 -16.23 8.77
N TYR A 179 -3.88 -16.56 8.22
CA TYR A 179 -3.55 -17.91 7.72
C TYR A 179 -4.51 -18.46 6.66
N LEU A 180 -4.84 -17.64 5.66
CA LEU A 180 -5.77 -17.99 4.57
C LEU A 180 -5.05 -18.01 3.22
N ASP A 181 -5.39 -18.97 2.35
CA ASP A 181 -5.08 -18.92 0.91
C ASP A 181 -6.33 -18.38 0.20
N ILE A 182 -6.26 -17.17 -0.32
CA ILE A 182 -7.37 -16.44 -0.92
C ILE A 182 -7.12 -16.36 -2.43
N ASN A 183 -8.02 -16.96 -3.20
CA ASN A 183 -7.92 -16.95 -4.66
C ASN A 183 -9.15 -16.28 -5.27
N ARG A 184 -8.91 -15.28 -6.13
CA ARG A 184 -9.95 -14.54 -6.90
C ARG A 184 -10.83 -13.56 -6.12
N ALA A 185 -10.42 -13.20 -4.90
CA ALA A 185 -11.00 -12.08 -4.18
C ALA A 185 -9.92 -11.16 -3.59
N GLY A 186 -10.13 -9.86 -3.75
CA GLY A 186 -9.33 -8.84 -3.07
C GLY A 186 -9.91 -8.49 -1.70
N VAL A 187 -9.06 -8.05 -0.77
CA VAL A 187 -9.49 -7.55 0.54
C VAL A 187 -9.70 -6.04 0.44
N GLN A 188 -10.92 -5.58 0.71
CA GLN A 188 -11.33 -4.18 0.60
C GLN A 188 -12.02 -3.68 1.87
N ILE A 189 -11.27 -2.94 2.69
CA ILE A 189 -11.81 -2.21 3.84
C ILE A 189 -11.52 -0.73 3.58
N VAL A 190 -12.42 -0.04 2.90
CA VAL A 190 -12.11 1.28 2.31
C VAL A 190 -13.13 2.34 2.75
N PRO A 191 -13.12 2.77 4.03
CA PRO A 191 -13.83 3.99 4.42
C PRO A 191 -13.25 5.23 3.73
N ASP A 192 -14.00 6.33 3.84
CA ASP A 192 -13.45 7.66 3.63
C ASP A 192 -12.27 7.91 4.57
N LEU A 193 -11.14 8.26 3.98
CA LEU A 193 -9.87 8.35 4.68
C LEU A 193 -9.87 9.42 5.79
N ASN A 194 -10.66 10.48 5.62
CA ASN A 194 -10.67 11.63 6.53
C ASN A 194 -11.68 11.46 7.67
N SER A 195 -12.82 10.78 7.43
CA SER A 195 -13.85 10.54 8.45
C SER A 195 -13.77 9.19 9.15
N ALA A 196 -12.99 8.24 8.64
CA ALA A 196 -12.82 6.90 9.19
C ALA A 196 -12.64 6.88 10.72
N LYS A 197 -13.31 5.94 11.39
CA LYS A 197 -13.20 5.65 12.84
C LYS A 197 -12.86 4.18 13.13
N ASN A 198 -12.82 3.36 12.09
CA ASN A 198 -12.43 1.96 12.14
C ASN A 198 -10.96 1.81 12.58
N ARG A 199 -10.67 0.76 13.34
CA ARG A 199 -9.34 0.53 13.92
C ARG A 199 -9.06 -0.95 14.18
N ASN A 200 -7.81 -1.28 14.48
CA ASN A 200 -7.37 -2.63 14.84
C ASN A 200 -7.67 -3.64 13.71
N ILE A 201 -6.95 -3.51 12.60
CA ILE A 201 -7.13 -4.34 11.40
C ILE A 201 -5.87 -5.15 11.16
N ILE A 202 -6.01 -6.47 11.01
CA ILE A 202 -4.88 -7.40 10.77
C ILE A 202 -5.08 -8.17 9.48
N LEU A 203 -4.09 -8.13 8.59
CA LEU A 203 -3.90 -9.11 7.52
C LEU A 203 -2.58 -9.84 7.73
N PHE A 204 -2.63 -11.10 8.14
CA PHE A 204 -1.44 -11.85 8.57
C PHE A 204 -1.36 -13.27 8.02
N GLY A 205 -0.22 -13.64 7.41
CA GLY A 205 -0.05 -15.01 6.94
C GLY A 205 -0.98 -15.37 5.79
N ILE A 206 -1.37 -14.40 4.95
CA ILE A 206 -2.28 -14.64 3.82
C ILE A 206 -1.47 -14.93 2.57
N ARG A 207 -1.91 -15.91 1.78
CA ARG A 207 -1.50 -16.05 0.38
C ARG A 207 -2.63 -15.53 -0.51
N SER A 208 -2.38 -14.55 -1.39
CA SER A 208 -3.42 -13.92 -2.23
C SER A 208 -3.06 -13.98 -3.70
N ASN A 209 -3.95 -14.53 -4.54
CA ASN A 209 -3.72 -14.69 -5.98
C ASN A 209 -4.97 -14.36 -6.82
N ASN A 210 -4.73 -14.02 -8.08
CA ASN A 210 -5.75 -13.77 -9.11
C ASN A 210 -6.77 -12.68 -8.70
N VAL A 211 -6.30 -11.60 -8.08
CA VAL A 211 -7.14 -10.44 -7.79
C VAL A 211 -7.10 -9.50 -9.00
N ALA A 212 -8.25 -9.00 -9.44
CA ALA A 212 -8.35 -7.93 -10.42
C ALA A 212 -9.76 -7.34 -10.37
N TYR A 213 -9.93 -6.15 -10.94
CA TYR A 213 -11.23 -5.53 -11.13
C TYR A 213 -11.26 -4.87 -12.50
N PRO A 214 -12.37 -4.92 -13.25
CA PRO A 214 -12.49 -4.15 -14.48
C PRO A 214 -12.43 -2.64 -14.23
N ASP A 215 -11.71 -1.88 -15.07
CA ASP A 215 -11.78 -0.42 -15.10
C ASP A 215 -13.19 -0.01 -15.55
N SER A 216 -13.89 0.77 -14.73
CA SER A 216 -15.27 1.17 -14.97
C SER A 216 -15.49 2.00 -16.23
N ARG A 217 -14.42 2.51 -16.85
CA ARG A 217 -14.47 3.26 -18.10
C ARG A 217 -14.26 2.39 -19.34
N VAL A 218 -13.95 1.11 -19.16
CA VAL A 218 -13.76 0.15 -20.26
C VAL A 218 -14.88 -0.89 -20.20
N PRO A 219 -15.66 -1.05 -21.29
CA PRO A 219 -15.48 -0.41 -22.59
C PRO A 219 -16.02 1.02 -22.68
N ASP A 220 -15.31 1.90 -23.37
CA ASP A 220 -15.89 3.13 -23.93
C ASP A 220 -16.72 2.76 -25.17
N ARG A 221 -18.03 2.64 -24.98
CA ARG A 221 -19.01 2.19 -25.99
C ARG A 221 -19.06 3.09 -27.25
N SER A 222 -18.41 4.26 -27.26
CA SER A 222 -18.29 5.07 -28.46
C SER A 222 -17.34 4.47 -29.51
N PHE A 223 -16.45 3.54 -29.12
CA PHE A 223 -15.50 2.93 -30.06
C PHE A 223 -15.01 1.51 -29.71
N GLN A 224 -15.22 1.05 -28.47
CA GLN A 224 -14.85 -0.28 -28.03
C GLN A 224 -16.07 -1.22 -28.04
N ASP A 225 -15.81 -2.50 -28.31
CA ASP A 225 -16.86 -3.50 -28.26
C ASP A 225 -17.23 -3.81 -26.82
N ALA A 226 -18.48 -4.19 -26.62
CA ALA A 226 -19.12 -4.37 -25.34
C ALA A 226 -18.44 -5.38 -24.41
N TRP A 227 -17.81 -6.41 -24.98
CA TRP A 227 -17.11 -7.46 -24.25
C TRP A 227 -15.72 -7.06 -23.74
N MET A 228 -15.12 -5.98 -24.25
CA MET A 228 -13.75 -5.61 -23.88
C MET A 228 -13.64 -5.23 -22.40
N ARG A 229 -12.55 -5.64 -21.75
CA ARG A 229 -12.26 -5.32 -20.35
C ARG A 229 -10.82 -4.81 -20.24
N PHE A 230 -10.54 -4.01 -19.22
CA PHE A 230 -9.18 -3.61 -18.88
C PHE A 230 -9.03 -3.67 -17.38
N ALA A 231 -7.90 -4.16 -16.87
CA ALA A 231 -7.68 -4.21 -15.43
C ALA A 231 -7.62 -2.79 -14.87
N SER A 232 -8.39 -2.55 -13.81
CA SER A 232 -8.41 -1.29 -13.08
C SER A 232 -7.04 -1.07 -12.46
N ARG A 233 -6.45 0.07 -12.79
CA ARG A 233 -5.11 0.42 -12.34
C ARG A 233 -5.05 0.81 -10.85
N PHE A 234 -6.20 0.97 -10.21
CA PHE A 234 -6.35 1.41 -8.82
C PHE A 234 -6.89 0.29 -7.90
N SER A 235 -6.92 -0.94 -8.40
CA SER A 235 -7.14 -2.11 -7.56
C SER A 235 -5.89 -2.45 -6.75
N ALA A 236 -6.09 -3.30 -5.75
CA ALA A 236 -5.01 -3.94 -5.02
C ALA A 236 -5.44 -5.34 -4.55
N ASN A 237 -4.48 -6.22 -4.24
CA ASN A 237 -4.80 -7.44 -3.49
C ASN A 237 -5.36 -7.06 -2.12
N PHE A 238 -4.68 -6.14 -1.43
CA PHE A 238 -5.12 -5.57 -0.16
C PHE A 238 -5.29 -4.07 -0.28
N LYS A 239 -6.51 -3.58 -0.10
CA LYS A 239 -6.86 -2.16 -0.10
C LYS A 239 -7.55 -1.81 1.20
N ILE A 240 -6.85 -1.11 2.08
CA ILE A 240 -7.28 -0.83 3.44
C ILE A 240 -7.15 0.67 3.72
N ASN A 241 -8.21 1.28 4.24
CA ASN A 241 -8.14 2.55 4.94
C ASN A 241 -8.58 2.31 6.40
N GLY A 242 -7.94 2.99 7.34
CA GLY A 242 -8.26 2.89 8.76
C GLY A 242 -7.71 4.05 9.59
N TYR A 243 -8.35 4.30 10.73
CA TYR A 243 -8.02 5.40 11.63
C TYR A 243 -6.73 5.14 12.41
N GLU A 244 -6.56 3.93 12.95
CA GLU A 244 -5.37 3.54 13.70
C GLU A 244 -5.21 2.02 13.74
N HIS A 245 -3.98 1.56 14.03
CA HIS A 245 -3.65 0.15 14.24
C HIS A 245 -4.00 -0.75 13.05
N ILE A 246 -3.16 -0.65 12.01
CA ILE A 246 -3.25 -1.52 10.83
C ILE A 246 -1.96 -2.32 10.73
N LEU A 247 -2.07 -3.65 10.69
CA LEU A 247 -0.95 -4.56 10.49
C LEU A 247 -1.18 -5.39 9.23
N VAL A 248 -0.35 -5.18 8.21
CA VAL A 248 -0.30 -6.03 7.01
C VAL A 248 1.03 -6.74 6.99
N ALA A 249 1.06 -7.97 7.49
CA ALA A 249 2.32 -8.65 7.78
C ALA A 249 2.41 -10.10 7.30
N ASN A 250 3.61 -10.51 6.88
CA ASN A 250 3.91 -11.91 6.57
C ASN A 250 2.93 -12.50 5.53
N ASN A 251 2.62 -11.76 4.46
CA ASN A 251 1.73 -12.21 3.39
C ASN A 251 2.53 -12.55 2.12
N ARG A 252 1.99 -13.41 1.27
CA ARG A 252 2.53 -13.77 -0.06
C ARG A 252 1.53 -13.40 -1.14
N ILE A 253 1.88 -12.46 -2.00
CA ILE A 253 0.94 -11.82 -2.94
C ILE A 253 1.37 -12.08 -4.39
N ASN A 254 0.45 -12.60 -5.19
CA ASN A 254 0.59 -12.84 -6.63
C ASN A 254 1.75 -13.78 -7.01
N ASP A 255 2.04 -14.76 -6.18
CA ASP A 255 3.08 -15.76 -6.45
C ASP A 255 2.65 -16.82 -7.47
N ARG A 256 1.34 -16.94 -7.74
CA ARG A 256 0.76 -17.92 -8.65
C ARG A 256 -0.46 -17.36 -9.39
N ILE A 257 -0.21 -16.46 -10.33
CA ILE A 257 -1.23 -15.92 -11.22
C ILE A 257 -1.50 -16.88 -12.37
N THR A 258 -2.78 -17.22 -12.58
CA THR A 258 -3.22 -18.17 -13.60
C THR A 258 -4.32 -17.63 -14.51
N ASP A 259 -4.98 -16.54 -14.11
CA ASP A 259 -6.26 -16.13 -14.71
C ASP A 259 -6.12 -15.02 -15.76
N THR A 260 -4.90 -14.52 -16.01
CA THR A 260 -4.63 -13.54 -17.07
C THR A 260 -5.00 -14.10 -18.45
N TYR A 261 -5.79 -13.34 -19.22
CA TYR A 261 -6.25 -13.75 -20.54
C TYR A 261 -6.01 -12.67 -21.61
N GLU A 262 -5.83 -13.12 -22.84
CA GLU A 262 -5.60 -12.26 -24.01
C GLU A 262 -6.91 -11.72 -24.60
N GLN A 263 -6.85 -10.53 -25.22
CA GLN A 263 -8.02 -9.87 -25.82
C GLN A 263 -7.78 -9.50 -27.29
N PRO A 264 -7.77 -10.48 -28.22
CA PRO A 264 -7.60 -10.18 -29.65
C PRO A 264 -8.73 -9.28 -30.16
N GLY A 265 -8.36 -8.28 -30.96
CA GLY A 265 -9.30 -7.28 -31.47
C GLY A 265 -9.51 -6.09 -30.54
N TYR A 266 -8.76 -5.97 -29.43
CA TYR A 266 -8.89 -4.83 -28.51
C TYR A 266 -8.66 -3.49 -29.24
N LYS A 267 -9.56 -2.53 -29.01
CA LYS A 267 -9.57 -1.22 -29.68
C LYS A 267 -9.04 -0.12 -28.75
N VAL A 268 -8.20 0.76 -29.28
CA VAL A 268 -7.69 1.96 -28.60
C VAL A 268 -7.77 3.20 -29.48
N LYS A 269 -7.87 4.38 -28.89
CA LYS A 269 -7.66 5.65 -29.60
C LYS A 269 -6.18 5.82 -29.93
N GLY A 270 -5.86 6.14 -31.19
CA GLY A 270 -4.48 6.42 -31.61
C GLY A 270 -3.89 7.65 -30.92
N LEU A 271 -2.58 7.88 -31.06
CA LEU A 271 -1.86 8.98 -30.37
C LEU A 271 -2.50 10.37 -30.53
N LYS A 272 -3.05 10.69 -31.71
CA LYS A 272 -3.75 11.96 -32.00
C LYS A 272 -5.25 11.92 -31.69
N LYS A 273 -5.78 10.81 -31.18
CA LYS A 273 -7.21 10.54 -30.89
C LYS A 273 -8.18 10.65 -32.08
N LYS A 274 -7.66 10.76 -33.32
CA LYS A 274 -8.45 10.87 -34.56
C LYS A 274 -8.78 9.53 -35.22
N GLN A 275 -8.08 8.48 -34.83
CA GLN A 275 -8.23 7.14 -35.40
C GLN A 275 -8.43 6.13 -34.28
N ILE A 276 -9.20 5.09 -34.59
CA ILE A 276 -9.31 3.90 -33.75
C ILE A 276 -8.33 2.87 -34.29
N ILE A 277 -7.54 2.28 -33.41
CA ILE A 277 -6.58 1.24 -33.72
C ILE A 277 -7.08 -0.05 -33.09
N THR A 278 -7.13 -1.10 -33.88
CA THR A 278 -7.50 -2.44 -33.44
C THR A 278 -6.24 -3.30 -33.36
N TYR A 279 -5.95 -3.86 -32.19
CA TYR A 279 -4.86 -4.80 -32.02
C TYR A 279 -5.32 -6.22 -32.28
N ALA A 280 -4.86 -6.84 -33.37
CA ALA A 280 -5.19 -8.23 -33.70
C ALA A 280 -4.63 -9.21 -32.65
N GLN A 281 -3.42 -8.96 -32.14
CA GLN A 281 -2.78 -9.80 -31.12
C GLN A 281 -3.31 -9.45 -29.72
N GLY A 282 -3.95 -10.41 -29.05
CA GLY A 282 -4.52 -10.20 -27.73
C GLY A 282 -3.48 -10.01 -26.62
N SER A 283 -2.27 -10.58 -26.80
CA SER A 283 -1.11 -10.37 -25.92
C SER A 283 -0.65 -8.91 -25.80
N ARG A 284 -1.09 -8.01 -26.70
CA ARG A 284 -0.80 -6.56 -26.58
C ARG A 284 -1.61 -5.91 -25.47
N VAL A 285 -2.83 -6.40 -25.21
CA VAL A 285 -3.73 -5.84 -24.19
C VAL A 285 -4.38 -6.96 -23.38
N PRO A 286 -3.58 -7.75 -22.65
CA PRO A 286 -4.15 -8.77 -21.77
C PRO A 286 -4.97 -8.11 -20.66
N PHE A 287 -5.97 -8.82 -20.15
CA PHE A 287 -6.52 -8.50 -18.85
C PHE A 287 -5.59 -9.11 -17.79
N ASP A 288 -4.67 -8.29 -17.27
CA ASP A 288 -3.55 -8.73 -16.42
C ASP A 288 -3.90 -8.62 -14.93
N TYR A 289 -3.95 -9.76 -14.24
CA TYR A 289 -4.22 -9.90 -12.80
C TYR A 289 -3.03 -9.50 -11.89
N SER A 290 -1.92 -9.02 -12.47
CA SER A 290 -0.80 -8.40 -11.73
C SER A 290 -0.61 -6.92 -12.01
N ALA A 291 -1.40 -6.33 -12.91
CA ALA A 291 -1.21 -4.95 -13.37
C ALA A 291 -1.84 -3.91 -12.43
N HIS A 292 -1.64 -4.06 -11.12
CA HIS A 292 -2.19 -3.19 -10.10
C HIS A 292 -1.34 -3.22 -8.82
N HIS A 293 -1.75 -2.50 -7.76
CA HIS A 293 -0.97 -2.43 -6.52
C HIS A 293 -0.99 -3.76 -5.77
N GLY A 294 0.10 -4.11 -5.07
CA GLY A 294 0.07 -5.25 -4.15
C GLY A 294 -0.73 -4.89 -2.89
N ILE A 295 -0.19 -3.94 -2.14
CA ILE A 295 -0.74 -3.45 -0.85
C ILE A 295 -0.99 -1.95 -0.96
N ALA A 296 -2.20 -1.50 -0.60
CA ALA A 296 -2.56 -0.10 -0.49
C ALA A 296 -3.16 0.18 0.90
N VAL A 297 -2.46 0.96 1.74
CA VAL A 297 -2.92 1.32 3.10
C VAL A 297 -3.01 2.83 3.25
N ASN A 298 -4.21 3.36 3.53
CA ASN A 298 -4.44 4.80 3.69
C ASN A 298 -3.98 5.67 2.49
N ARG A 299 -3.92 5.07 1.29
CA ARG A 299 -3.56 5.73 0.02
C ARG A 299 -4.64 5.58 -1.04
N SER A 300 -5.85 5.23 -0.62
CA SER A 300 -7.02 5.16 -1.51
C SER A 300 -7.78 6.48 -1.48
N GLY A 301 -7.65 7.31 -2.51
CA GLY A 301 -8.37 8.58 -2.58
C GLY A 301 -7.91 9.51 -3.70
N GLN A 302 -8.54 10.68 -3.78
CA GLN A 302 -8.03 11.80 -4.55
C GLN A 302 -7.24 12.71 -3.62
N PHE A 303 -6.06 13.12 -4.04
CA PHE A 303 -5.17 13.91 -3.21
C PHE A 303 -4.63 15.10 -4.00
N GLY A 304 -4.46 16.21 -3.31
CA GLY A 304 -3.83 17.42 -3.82
C GLY A 304 -2.31 17.34 -3.83
N LEU A 305 -1.72 18.53 -3.93
CA LEU A 305 -0.27 18.75 -3.93
C LEU A 305 0.17 19.12 -2.52
N ALA A 306 1.21 18.46 -2.01
CA ALA A 306 1.83 18.76 -0.71
C ALA A 306 0.81 18.85 0.45
N GLU A 307 0.07 17.76 0.67
CA GLU A 307 -0.94 17.65 1.70
C GLU A 307 -0.38 17.78 3.13
N THR A 308 -1.24 18.24 4.04
CA THR A 308 -0.91 18.51 5.44
C THR A 308 -1.91 17.81 6.38
N PRO A 309 -1.60 17.67 7.69
CA PRO A 309 -2.56 17.14 8.66
C PRO A 309 -3.89 17.91 8.71
N ARG A 310 -3.91 19.17 8.26
CA ARG A 310 -5.13 19.99 8.20
C ARG A 310 -5.95 19.75 6.94
N THR A 311 -5.29 19.57 5.80
CA THR A 311 -5.98 19.45 4.49
C THR A 311 -6.36 18.01 4.17
N GLN A 312 -5.54 17.05 4.58
CA GLN A 312 -5.79 15.62 4.41
C GLN A 312 -5.32 14.84 5.65
N PRO A 313 -6.02 14.96 6.80
CA PRO A 313 -5.65 14.28 8.06
C PRO A 313 -5.51 12.77 7.91
N GLY A 314 -6.25 12.19 6.97
CA GLY A 314 -6.20 10.77 6.63
C GLY A 314 -4.83 10.24 6.20
N LEU A 315 -3.92 11.08 5.71
CA LEU A 315 -2.55 10.67 5.35
C LEU A 315 -1.60 10.57 6.56
N PHE A 316 -2.06 10.94 7.75
CA PHE A 316 -1.26 11.06 8.98
C PHE A 316 -1.79 10.19 10.12
N ARG A 317 -2.51 9.10 9.79
CA ARG A 317 -3.02 8.13 10.76
C ARG A 317 -1.89 7.35 11.43
N HIS A 318 -2.08 7.00 12.70
CA HIS A 318 -1.05 6.37 13.52
C HIS A 318 -1.13 4.84 13.52
N GLY A 319 -0.02 4.18 13.91
CA GLY A 319 -0.01 2.75 14.22
C GLY A 319 -0.15 1.86 12.98
N ILE A 320 0.48 2.25 11.86
CA ILE A 320 0.41 1.51 10.61
C ILE A 320 1.74 0.79 10.38
N THR A 321 1.67 -0.52 10.16
CA THR A 321 2.86 -1.34 9.88
C THR A 321 2.60 -2.31 8.73
N ILE A 322 3.53 -2.32 7.77
CA ILE A 322 3.56 -3.23 6.63
C ILE A 322 4.90 -3.95 6.64
N ARG A 323 4.93 -5.24 6.97
CA ARG A 323 6.21 -5.94 7.16
C ARG A 323 6.25 -7.40 6.75
N ASP A 324 7.44 -7.91 6.46
CA ASP A 324 7.68 -9.33 6.20
C ASP A 324 6.90 -9.92 5.01
N ASN A 325 6.38 -9.09 4.11
CA ASN A 325 5.58 -9.56 2.97
C ASN A 325 6.47 -9.97 1.80
N TRP A 326 6.01 -10.92 1.00
CA TRP A 326 6.50 -11.24 -0.34
C TRP A 326 5.45 -10.78 -1.36
N ILE A 327 5.85 -9.97 -2.33
CA ILE A 327 4.92 -9.28 -3.23
C ILE A 327 5.43 -9.38 -4.66
N TYR A 328 4.60 -9.82 -5.59
CA TYR A 328 4.87 -9.72 -7.03
C TYR A 328 3.85 -8.81 -7.72
N HIS A 329 4.33 -7.96 -8.63
CA HIS A 329 3.48 -7.09 -9.45
C HIS A 329 4.11 -6.85 -10.84
N THR A 330 3.32 -6.37 -11.80
CA THR A 330 3.81 -6.04 -13.16
C THR A 330 3.62 -4.57 -13.52
N MET A 331 2.87 -3.84 -12.70
CA MET A 331 2.57 -2.43 -12.87
C MET A 331 2.22 -1.83 -11.51
N ARG A 332 2.14 -0.50 -11.41
CA ARG A 332 1.81 0.20 -10.16
C ARG A 332 2.81 -0.08 -9.04
N SER A 333 2.46 0.29 -7.82
CA SER A 333 3.35 0.16 -6.66
C SER A 333 3.16 -1.19 -5.98
N GLY A 334 4.25 -1.88 -5.65
CA GLY A 334 4.19 -3.07 -4.78
C GLY A 334 3.52 -2.74 -3.44
N ILE A 335 3.97 -1.65 -2.81
CA ILE A 335 3.34 -1.06 -1.62
C ILE A 335 3.06 0.42 -1.89
N GLN A 336 1.84 0.87 -1.56
CA GLN A 336 1.56 2.29 -1.34
C GLN A 336 0.97 2.48 0.07
N ALA A 337 1.54 3.37 0.87
CA ALA A 337 1.07 3.57 2.24
C ALA A 337 1.18 5.01 2.73
N SER A 338 0.35 5.41 3.70
CA SER A 338 0.51 6.67 4.41
C SER A 338 0.31 6.52 5.91
N GLY A 339 0.92 7.40 6.69
CA GLY A 339 0.69 7.46 8.13
C GLY A 339 1.68 8.34 8.88
N GLN A 340 1.38 8.58 10.15
CA GLN A 340 2.32 9.14 11.11
C GLN A 340 2.93 8.02 11.97
N GLY A 341 4.25 7.88 11.96
CA GLY A 341 4.91 6.72 12.55
C GLY A 341 4.77 5.45 11.70
N LEU A 342 4.51 5.60 10.39
CA LEU A 342 4.37 4.47 9.45
C LEU A 342 5.65 3.64 9.41
N VAL A 343 5.51 2.31 9.48
CA VAL A 343 6.63 1.37 9.35
C VAL A 343 6.43 0.48 8.13
N ILE A 344 7.39 0.48 7.21
CA ILE A 344 7.48 -0.44 6.06
C ILE A 344 8.79 -1.22 6.17
N LYS A 345 8.74 -2.49 6.57
CA LYS A 345 9.93 -3.22 7.01
C LYS A 345 10.07 -4.66 6.50
N ASP A 346 11.27 -5.06 6.08
CA ASP A 346 11.65 -6.45 5.78
C ASP A 346 10.77 -7.14 4.71
N ASN A 347 10.20 -6.36 3.79
CA ASN A 347 9.41 -6.87 2.66
C ASN A 347 10.32 -7.26 1.47
N LYS A 348 9.87 -8.22 0.66
CA LYS A 348 10.46 -8.57 -0.64
C LYS A 348 9.47 -8.25 -1.76
N ILE A 349 9.85 -7.34 -2.64
CA ILE A 349 9.01 -6.82 -3.73
C ILE A 349 9.66 -7.18 -5.07
N TYR A 350 8.96 -7.98 -5.87
CA TYR A 350 9.40 -8.43 -7.18
C TYR A 350 8.57 -7.78 -8.27
N ASP A 351 9.26 -7.40 -9.34
CA ASP A 351 8.66 -6.86 -10.55
C ASP A 351 9.12 -7.68 -11.76
N LYS A 352 8.31 -7.69 -12.81
CA LYS A 352 8.61 -8.40 -14.05
C LYS A 352 9.64 -7.65 -14.89
N GLN A 353 10.67 -8.35 -15.33
CA GLN A 353 11.64 -7.84 -16.31
C GLN A 353 11.05 -7.74 -17.72
N ARG A 354 11.66 -6.88 -18.55
CA ARG A 354 11.37 -6.76 -20.00
C ARG A 354 9.89 -6.55 -20.33
N LYS A 355 9.21 -5.75 -19.52
CA LYS A 355 7.80 -5.40 -19.76
C LYS A 355 7.68 -4.55 -21.01
N GLN A 356 6.65 -4.80 -21.80
CA GLN A 356 6.27 -3.99 -22.95
C GLN A 356 4.81 -3.60 -22.80
N VAL A 357 4.46 -2.37 -23.19
CA VAL A 357 3.09 -1.86 -23.08
C VAL A 357 2.61 -1.25 -24.38
N TRP A 358 1.36 -1.57 -24.72
CA TRP A 358 0.71 -1.15 -25.96
C TRP A 358 -0.48 -0.21 -25.74
N THR A 359 -0.81 0.04 -24.47
CA THR A 359 -1.93 0.90 -24.09
C THR A 359 -1.49 1.98 -23.12
N HIS A 360 -2.16 3.12 -23.22
CA HIS A 360 -2.20 4.11 -22.16
C HIS A 360 -2.65 3.43 -20.85
N PRO A 361 -2.21 3.86 -19.66
CA PRO A 361 -2.61 3.28 -18.37
C PRO A 361 -4.12 3.31 -18.04
N THR A 362 -4.98 3.79 -18.95
CA THR A 362 -6.44 3.74 -18.84
C THR A 362 -7.07 2.64 -19.71
N GLY A 363 -6.28 1.98 -20.56
CA GLY A 363 -6.79 1.03 -21.56
C GLY A 363 -7.53 1.68 -22.75
N LEU A 364 -7.61 3.02 -22.83
CA LEU A 364 -8.44 3.73 -23.82
C LEU A 364 -7.68 4.30 -25.02
N GLY A 365 -6.34 4.27 -25.00
CA GLY A 365 -5.52 4.91 -26.02
C GLY A 365 -4.16 4.25 -26.17
N GLN A 366 -3.38 4.67 -27.16
CA GLN A 366 -1.97 4.31 -27.27
C GLN A 366 -1.11 5.00 -26.19
N PRO A 367 -0.03 4.35 -25.72
CA PRO A 367 0.88 4.91 -24.74
C PRO A 367 1.82 5.93 -25.37
N ARG A 368 2.26 6.88 -24.55
CA ARG A 368 3.29 7.88 -24.81
C ARG A 368 4.44 7.69 -23.84
N ASN A 369 5.62 8.18 -24.20
CA ASN A 369 6.79 8.16 -23.32
C ASN A 369 6.53 8.83 -21.96
N ALA A 370 5.76 9.92 -21.92
CA ALA A 370 5.42 10.64 -20.69
C ALA A 370 4.28 10.01 -19.87
N ASN A 371 3.77 8.82 -20.23
CA ASN A 371 2.72 8.19 -19.46
C ASN A 371 3.24 7.56 -18.18
N THR A 372 2.51 7.79 -17.09
CA THR A 372 2.79 7.27 -15.76
C THR A 372 2.04 5.97 -15.52
N PHE A 373 2.79 4.89 -15.34
CA PHE A 373 2.28 3.56 -14.98
C PHE A 373 2.38 3.33 -13.45
N GLU A 374 2.90 4.32 -12.72
CA GLU A 374 3.20 4.33 -11.27
C GLU A 374 3.98 3.09 -10.82
N ASN A 375 4.85 2.58 -11.69
CA ASN A 375 5.61 1.38 -11.44
C ASN A 375 6.69 1.64 -10.38
N ARG A 376 6.42 1.23 -9.13
CA ARG A 376 7.23 1.57 -7.97
C ARG A 376 7.40 0.38 -7.03
N GLY A 377 8.50 0.32 -6.29
CA GLY A 377 8.60 -0.60 -5.17
C GLY A 377 7.68 -0.16 -4.03
N ILE A 378 7.98 1.02 -3.47
CA ILE A 378 7.28 1.62 -2.33
C ILE A 378 6.93 3.08 -2.65
N ASP A 379 5.65 3.42 -2.57
CA ASP A 379 5.12 4.79 -2.59
C ASP A 379 4.62 5.16 -1.19
N TRP A 380 5.02 6.32 -0.66
CA TRP A 380 4.68 6.66 0.71
C TRP A 380 4.37 8.13 0.95
N SER A 381 3.63 8.40 2.02
CA SER A 381 3.26 9.73 2.51
C SER A 381 3.21 9.77 4.05
N GLY A 382 3.23 10.97 4.63
CA GLY A 382 3.06 11.20 6.06
C GLY A 382 4.36 11.59 6.79
N HIS A 383 4.38 11.46 8.11
CA HIS A 383 5.47 11.92 8.99
C HIS A 383 6.01 10.77 9.85
N GLN A 384 7.24 10.91 10.37
CA GLN A 384 7.87 9.92 11.25
C GLN A 384 7.93 8.52 10.59
N VAL A 385 8.18 8.47 9.28
CA VAL A 385 8.10 7.24 8.49
C VAL A 385 9.42 6.47 8.55
N THR A 386 9.35 5.17 8.77
CA THR A 386 10.49 4.24 8.73
C THR A 386 10.33 3.25 7.59
N ILE A 387 11.29 3.22 6.67
CA ILE A 387 11.39 2.27 5.56
C ILE A 387 12.72 1.52 5.69
N GLU A 388 12.66 0.28 6.14
CA GLU A 388 13.85 -0.45 6.63
C GLU A 388 13.95 -1.88 6.09
N GLY A 389 15.13 -2.29 5.66
CA GLY A 389 15.42 -3.71 5.41
C GLY A 389 14.65 -4.32 4.22
N ASN A 390 14.05 -3.50 3.35
CA ASN A 390 13.27 -4.01 2.23
C ASN A 390 14.16 -4.40 1.05
N GLU A 391 13.83 -5.50 0.39
CA GLU A 391 14.38 -5.89 -0.91
C GLU A 391 13.36 -5.56 -2.01
N TYR A 392 13.77 -4.87 -3.06
CA TYR A 392 12.86 -4.51 -4.16
C TYR A 392 13.50 -4.57 -5.55
N GLU A 393 12.69 -4.98 -6.52
CA GLU A 393 12.98 -4.90 -7.95
C GLU A 393 11.95 -4.03 -8.65
N VAL A 394 12.41 -3.16 -9.56
CA VAL A 394 11.55 -2.28 -10.36
C VAL A 394 12.09 -2.19 -11.78
N TYR A 395 11.23 -2.45 -12.77
CA TYR A 395 11.57 -2.43 -14.19
C TYR A 395 10.60 -1.55 -14.97
N ARG A 396 11.13 -0.66 -15.81
CA ARG A 396 10.33 0.24 -16.65
C ARG A 396 9.65 -0.54 -17.79
N HIS A 397 8.54 -0.03 -18.31
CA HIS A 397 7.86 -0.61 -19.47
C HIS A 397 8.43 -0.02 -20.76
N GLN A 398 8.80 -0.89 -21.71
CA GLN A 398 9.09 -0.47 -23.08
C GLN A 398 7.78 -0.03 -23.74
N ILE A 399 7.79 1.13 -24.41
CA ILE A 399 6.60 1.66 -25.06
C ILE A 399 6.49 1.09 -26.46
N MET A 400 5.55 0.16 -26.69
CA MET A 400 5.38 -0.52 -27.98
C MET A 400 6.74 -1.01 -28.53
N ASP A 401 6.93 -1.03 -29.85
CA ASP A 401 8.18 -1.41 -30.50
C ASP A 401 9.19 -0.25 -30.64
N ASN A 402 9.08 0.80 -29.82
CA ASN A 402 10.00 1.93 -29.89
C ASN A 402 11.11 1.87 -28.84
N ARG A 403 12.09 2.77 -28.95
CA ARG A 403 13.25 2.87 -28.06
C ARG A 403 12.97 3.54 -26.71
N TYR A 404 11.75 4.05 -26.50
CA TYR A 404 11.38 4.80 -25.31
C TYR A 404 10.82 3.87 -24.23
N TRP A 405 11.02 4.29 -22.99
CA TRP A 405 10.56 3.62 -21.78
C TRP A 405 9.61 4.54 -21.01
N SER A 406 8.68 3.98 -20.24
CA SER A 406 7.78 4.71 -19.32
C SER A 406 8.56 5.62 -18.39
N VAL A 407 8.07 6.81 -18.04
CA VAL A 407 8.83 7.75 -17.18
C VAL A 407 9.04 7.28 -15.74
N ASP A 408 8.08 6.53 -15.18
CA ASP A 408 8.17 6.02 -13.81
C ASP A 408 9.06 4.77 -13.73
N GLY A 409 9.58 4.50 -12.53
CA GLY A 409 10.44 3.34 -12.24
C GLY A 409 11.18 3.46 -10.91
N GLU A 410 10.53 4.03 -9.90
CA GLU A 410 11.15 4.34 -8.60
C GLU A 410 11.21 3.15 -7.66
N GLY A 411 12.30 3.00 -6.92
CA GLY A 411 12.39 2.03 -5.85
C GLY A 411 11.51 2.43 -4.67
N ILE A 412 11.89 3.54 -4.02
CA ILE A 412 11.18 4.13 -2.88
C ILE A 412 10.91 5.60 -3.23
N LEU A 413 9.65 6.04 -3.20
CA LEU A 413 9.31 7.40 -3.59
C LEU A 413 8.27 8.06 -2.69
N ILE A 414 8.54 9.31 -2.36
CA ILE A 414 7.52 10.35 -2.12
C ILE A 414 7.72 11.50 -3.12
N GLN A 415 6.63 12.08 -3.62
CA GLN A 415 6.68 13.18 -4.59
C GLN A 415 5.59 14.23 -4.33
N GLU A 416 5.80 15.49 -4.73
CA GLU A 416 4.88 16.62 -4.45
C GLU A 416 3.41 16.33 -4.79
N CYS A 417 3.18 15.66 -5.91
CA CYS A 417 1.86 15.43 -6.46
C CYS A 417 1.21 14.14 -5.97
N CYS A 418 -0.11 14.05 -6.18
CA CYS A 418 -0.87 12.81 -5.96
C CYS A 418 -0.79 12.30 -4.51
N GLY A 419 -0.85 13.22 -3.55
CA GLY A 419 -0.83 12.91 -2.12
C GLY A 419 0.54 12.85 -1.47
N GLY A 420 1.54 13.49 -2.08
CA GLY A 420 2.74 13.88 -1.37
C GLY A 420 2.43 14.78 -0.17
N THR A 421 3.26 14.70 0.85
CA THR A 421 3.19 15.51 2.06
C THR A 421 4.51 16.26 2.25
N SER A 422 4.57 17.19 3.20
CA SER A 422 5.87 17.52 3.80
C SER A 422 6.49 16.27 4.42
N VAL A 423 7.81 16.21 4.48
CA VAL A 423 8.55 15.09 5.07
C VAL A 423 9.18 15.57 6.36
N LYS A 424 8.67 15.08 7.50
CA LYS A 424 9.15 15.42 8.83
C LYS A 424 9.44 14.15 9.62
N GLY A 425 10.71 13.89 9.88
CA GLY A 425 11.16 12.65 10.52
C GLY A 425 11.02 11.47 9.56
N ALA A 426 12.01 11.17 8.73
CA ALA A 426 11.98 9.95 7.92
C ALA A 426 13.29 9.19 8.03
N VAL A 427 13.21 7.88 8.12
CA VAL A 427 14.37 6.98 8.14
C VAL A 427 14.20 5.97 7.01
N ILE A 428 15.08 6.03 6.02
CA ILE A 428 15.14 5.08 4.90
C ILE A 428 16.48 4.37 5.01
N ARG A 429 16.50 3.14 5.53
CA ARG A 429 17.78 2.47 5.83
C ARG A 429 17.86 0.98 5.53
N GLY A 430 19.05 0.50 5.20
CA GLY A 430 19.31 -0.93 5.02
C GLY A 430 18.47 -1.58 3.92
N ASN A 431 17.93 -0.80 2.97
CA ASN A 431 17.16 -1.34 1.86
C ASN A 431 18.10 -1.75 0.72
N GLN A 432 17.70 -2.77 -0.04
CA GLN A 432 18.42 -3.23 -1.22
C GLN A 432 17.50 -3.24 -2.44
N GLY A 433 17.93 -2.63 -3.55
CA GLY A 433 17.15 -2.72 -4.78
C GLY A 433 17.81 -2.12 -6.01
N ASN A 434 17.19 -2.31 -7.17
CA ASN A 434 17.73 -1.95 -8.50
C ASN A 434 17.15 -0.63 -9.06
N ALA A 435 16.57 0.20 -8.19
CA ALA A 435 15.93 1.45 -8.57
C ALA A 435 16.12 2.51 -7.49
N TYR A 436 15.93 3.77 -7.89
CA TYR A 436 16.34 4.93 -7.10
C TYR A 436 15.44 5.19 -5.87
N ILE A 437 16.01 5.84 -4.86
CA ILE A 437 15.29 6.39 -3.70
C ILE A 437 15.03 7.88 -3.96
N GLY A 438 13.78 8.31 -3.85
CA GLY A 438 13.34 9.66 -4.19
C GLY A 438 12.53 10.34 -3.08
N ILE A 439 12.97 11.54 -2.69
CA ILE A 439 12.15 12.55 -2.02
C ILE A 439 12.06 13.72 -3.00
N TYR A 440 11.03 13.69 -3.85
CA TYR A 440 11.01 14.44 -5.10
C TYR A 440 10.09 15.67 -5.02
N LYS A 441 10.70 16.87 -5.08
CA LYS A 441 10.00 18.15 -5.13
C LYS A 441 9.12 18.41 -3.90
N ILE A 442 9.66 18.18 -2.70
CA ILE A 442 8.92 18.35 -1.45
C ILE A 442 9.35 19.66 -0.77
N PRO A 443 8.48 20.69 -0.65
CA PRO A 443 8.90 22.01 -0.19
C PRO A 443 9.36 22.09 1.28
N GLU A 444 9.02 21.10 2.11
CA GLU A 444 9.48 20.98 3.50
C GLU A 444 10.05 19.57 3.73
N ILE A 445 11.38 19.50 3.91
CA ILE A 445 12.10 18.26 4.25
C ILE A 445 12.89 18.50 5.53
N GLU A 446 12.52 17.81 6.60
CA GLU A 446 13.09 18.00 7.93
C GLU A 446 13.37 16.69 8.65
N ASN A 447 14.55 16.57 9.28
CA ASN A 447 14.97 15.42 10.09
C ASN A 447 14.87 14.10 9.32
N VAL A 448 15.54 14.03 8.16
CA VAL A 448 15.53 12.85 7.30
C VAL A 448 16.89 12.16 7.33
N THR A 449 16.90 10.84 7.45
CA THR A 449 18.09 10.00 7.33
C THR A 449 17.88 8.97 6.24
N ILE A 450 18.79 8.95 5.25
CA ILE A 450 18.89 7.91 4.22
C ILE A 450 20.24 7.21 4.43
N ALA A 451 20.22 6.02 5.03
CA ALA A 451 21.44 5.39 5.52
C ALA A 451 21.61 3.92 5.15
N ASP A 452 22.83 3.48 4.90
CA ASP A 452 23.17 2.05 4.76
C ASP A 452 22.37 1.31 3.67
N ASN A 453 21.86 2.01 2.65
CA ASN A 453 21.14 1.37 1.54
C ASN A 453 22.10 0.87 0.47
N LEU A 454 21.73 -0.23 -0.20
CA LEU A 454 22.43 -0.80 -1.35
C LEU A 454 21.59 -0.64 -2.62
N LEU A 455 21.95 0.34 -3.45
CA LEU A 455 21.32 0.58 -4.75
C LEU A 455 22.13 -0.06 -5.86
N LEU A 456 21.64 -1.22 -6.32
CA LEU A 456 22.21 -2.04 -7.40
C LEU A 456 22.04 -1.36 -8.77
N PRO A 457 22.80 -1.77 -9.81
CA PRO A 457 22.64 -1.23 -11.15
C PRO A 457 21.18 -1.30 -11.63
N ALA A 458 20.66 -0.16 -12.09
CA ALA A 458 19.38 -0.14 -12.78
C ALA A 458 19.57 -0.79 -14.17
N PRO A 459 18.66 -1.67 -14.60
CA PRO A 459 18.66 -2.19 -15.97
C PRO A 459 18.57 -1.07 -17.02
N ILE A 460 17.89 0.03 -16.66
CA ILE A 460 17.69 1.20 -17.51
C ILE A 460 17.73 2.46 -16.64
N GLY A 461 18.64 3.38 -16.95
CA GLY A 461 18.82 4.62 -16.18
C GLY A 461 19.85 4.45 -15.05
N LYS A 462 19.66 5.19 -13.95
CA LYS A 462 20.55 5.16 -12.78
C LYS A 462 19.75 4.98 -11.50
N SER A 463 20.22 4.10 -10.60
CA SER A 463 19.67 3.92 -9.25
C SER A 463 20.21 4.99 -8.31
N ASN A 464 19.65 6.19 -8.42
CA ASN A 464 20.08 7.37 -7.67
C ASN A 464 19.58 7.38 -6.22
N ILE A 465 20.17 8.25 -5.41
CA ILE A 465 19.46 8.88 -4.29
C ILE A 465 19.16 10.31 -4.73
N TYR A 466 17.88 10.68 -4.75
CA TYR A 466 17.42 11.99 -5.20
C TYR A 466 16.57 12.67 -4.13
N VAL A 467 17.06 13.77 -3.57
CA VAL A 467 16.36 14.55 -2.55
C VAL A 467 16.25 16.00 -3.03
N SER A 468 15.04 16.48 -3.30
CA SER A 468 14.84 17.84 -3.80
C SER A 468 13.73 18.53 -3.02
N ALA A 469 14.12 19.59 -2.30
CA ALA A 469 13.17 20.51 -1.70
C ALA A 469 12.54 21.44 -2.75
N ASP A 470 13.30 21.79 -3.78
CA ASP A 470 12.81 22.66 -4.86
C ASP A 470 11.66 22.00 -5.62
N THR A 471 10.60 22.78 -5.85
CA THR A 471 9.37 22.32 -6.52
C THR A 471 9.18 23.01 -7.87
N ASN A 472 8.11 22.67 -8.59
CA ASN A 472 7.74 23.42 -9.79
C ASN A 472 7.28 24.86 -9.48
N ARG A 473 7.02 25.18 -8.20
CA ARG A 473 6.56 26.50 -7.75
C ARG A 473 7.69 27.40 -7.27
N GLY A 474 8.87 26.83 -7.03
CA GLY A 474 10.04 27.60 -6.64
C GLY A 474 11.03 26.80 -5.81
N ALA A 475 12.14 27.47 -5.50
CA ALA A 475 13.16 26.98 -4.59
C ALA A 475 12.61 26.78 -3.17
N SER A 476 13.16 25.85 -2.41
CA SER A 476 12.83 25.64 -0.99
C SER A 476 14.05 25.15 -0.19
N GLY A 477 13.92 25.11 1.13
CA GLY A 477 14.99 24.71 2.04
C GLY A 477 14.80 23.29 2.59
N MET A 478 15.88 22.73 3.15
CA MET A 478 15.83 21.46 3.89
C MET A 478 16.63 21.56 5.19
N ASN A 479 16.21 20.86 6.24
CA ASN A 479 16.88 20.93 7.54
C ASN A 479 17.16 19.53 8.11
N ASN A 480 18.38 19.33 8.62
CA ASN A 480 18.80 18.09 9.26
C ASN A 480 18.58 16.85 8.37
N VAL A 481 18.91 16.97 7.08
CA VAL A 481 18.87 15.84 6.13
C VAL A 481 20.24 15.19 6.03
N ARG A 482 20.32 13.89 6.33
CA ARG A 482 21.56 13.11 6.28
C ARG A 482 21.44 12.00 5.24
N ILE A 483 22.41 11.92 4.34
CA ILE A 483 22.57 10.81 3.39
C ILE A 483 23.92 10.17 3.68
N GLU A 484 23.91 8.98 4.31
CA GLU A 484 25.14 8.42 4.88
C GLU A 484 25.35 6.93 4.63
N ASN A 485 26.61 6.54 4.41
CA ASN A 485 27.03 5.14 4.29
C ASN A 485 26.28 4.30 3.21
N ASN A 486 25.68 4.95 2.21
CA ASN A 486 24.98 4.22 1.14
C ASN A 486 25.98 3.73 0.08
N GLN A 487 25.68 2.57 -0.51
CA GLN A 487 26.34 2.08 -1.71
C GLN A 487 25.42 2.35 -2.90
N VAL A 488 25.87 3.18 -3.84
CA VAL A 488 25.01 3.75 -4.89
C VAL A 488 25.62 3.53 -6.27
N HIS A 489 24.99 2.70 -7.11
CA HIS A 489 25.39 2.55 -8.51
C HIS A 489 25.01 3.75 -9.41
N GLY A 490 24.08 4.59 -8.96
CA GLY A 490 23.71 5.84 -9.62
C GLY A 490 24.46 7.06 -9.09
N ASN A 491 23.75 8.18 -9.01
CA ASN A 491 24.20 9.46 -8.49
C ASN A 491 23.55 9.75 -7.12
N ILE A 492 24.11 10.71 -6.37
CA ILE A 492 23.41 11.36 -5.27
C ILE A 492 23.16 12.81 -5.68
N VAL A 493 21.89 13.21 -5.71
CA VAL A 493 21.46 14.56 -6.10
C VAL A 493 20.64 15.16 -4.96
N VAL A 494 21.11 16.28 -4.41
CA VAL A 494 20.46 16.96 -3.28
C VAL A 494 20.24 18.44 -3.57
N LYS A 495 18.98 18.87 -3.69
CA LYS A 495 18.63 20.25 -4.06
C LYS A 495 17.82 20.93 -2.98
N ALA A 496 18.36 22.02 -2.43
CA ALA A 496 17.68 22.95 -1.54
C ALA A 496 18.19 24.36 -1.79
N SER A 497 17.67 24.99 -2.84
CA SER A 497 18.20 26.26 -3.34
C SER A 497 17.96 27.43 -2.39
N GLN A 498 17.06 27.31 -1.40
CA GLN A 498 16.93 28.30 -0.32
C GLN A 498 17.79 27.97 0.91
N GLY A 499 18.60 26.92 0.84
CA GLY A 499 19.51 26.53 1.92
C GLY A 499 18.83 25.74 3.04
N GLY A 500 19.24 26.04 4.27
CA GLY A 500 18.87 25.33 5.48
C GLY A 500 20.10 24.88 6.26
N ARG A 501 19.88 24.13 7.35
CA ARG A 501 20.96 23.79 8.31
C ARG A 501 21.05 22.31 8.60
N GLY A 502 22.24 21.84 8.96
CA GLY A 502 22.47 20.47 9.43
C GLY A 502 22.36 19.40 8.33
N ASN A 503 22.43 19.79 7.06
CA ASN A 503 22.33 18.86 5.94
C ASN A 503 23.72 18.31 5.58
N ALA A 504 23.80 17.01 5.32
CA ALA A 504 25.07 16.37 5.02
C ALA A 504 24.97 15.13 4.11
N ILE A 505 26.00 14.93 3.28
CA ILE A 505 26.26 13.74 2.47
C ILE A 505 27.58 13.14 2.95
N ILE A 506 27.54 11.99 3.62
CA ILE A 506 28.67 11.48 4.42
C ILE A 506 29.00 10.02 4.08
N ASN A 507 30.27 9.73 3.80
CA ASN A 507 30.77 8.34 3.70
C ASN A 507 30.02 7.42 2.72
N ASN A 508 29.40 7.96 1.68
CA ASN A 508 28.75 7.15 0.66
C ASN A 508 29.79 6.59 -0.33
N GLN A 509 29.47 5.46 -0.96
CA GLN A 509 30.30 4.77 -1.94
C GLN A 509 29.59 4.70 -3.31
N GLY A 510 30.23 5.27 -4.34
CA GLY A 510 29.81 5.21 -5.74
C GLY A 510 30.64 4.22 -6.56
N THR A 511 30.47 4.22 -7.88
CA THR A 511 31.12 3.27 -8.81
C THR A 511 32.38 3.79 -9.49
N GLY A 512 32.76 5.05 -9.24
CA GLY A 512 33.77 5.78 -10.02
C GLY A 512 33.20 6.58 -11.19
N GLU A 513 31.99 6.23 -11.67
CA GLU A 513 31.22 6.99 -12.67
C GLU A 513 30.01 7.73 -12.06
N SER A 514 29.81 7.55 -10.75
CA SER A 514 28.77 8.22 -9.97
C SER A 514 29.08 9.70 -9.80
N VAL A 515 28.04 10.54 -9.68
CA VAL A 515 28.18 11.99 -9.47
C VAL A 515 27.51 12.41 -8.17
N LEU A 516 28.13 13.35 -7.45
CA LEU A 516 27.49 14.15 -6.40
C LEU A 516 27.10 15.52 -6.94
N GLU A 517 25.81 15.82 -6.94
CA GLU A 517 25.25 17.14 -7.23
C GLU A 517 24.52 17.66 -5.99
N PHE A 518 24.92 18.82 -5.48
CA PHE A 518 24.39 19.32 -4.20
C PHE A 518 24.36 20.85 -4.13
N SER A 519 23.44 21.40 -3.33
CA SER A 519 23.40 22.83 -3.00
C SER A 519 24.49 23.26 -2.02
N CYS A 520 24.97 24.51 -2.10
CA CYS A 520 26.16 25.00 -1.37
C CYS A 520 26.13 24.94 0.16
N LEU A 521 24.97 24.78 0.81
CA LEU A 521 24.84 24.69 2.27
C LEU A 521 24.79 23.25 2.79
N ILE A 522 25.17 22.28 1.95
CA ILE A 522 25.23 20.87 2.30
C ILE A 522 26.68 20.49 2.59
N SER A 523 26.92 19.93 3.77
CA SER A 523 28.25 19.40 4.13
C SER A 523 28.51 18.09 3.39
N VAL A 524 29.62 18.00 2.66
CA VAL A 524 30.01 16.80 1.91
C VAL A 524 31.35 16.32 2.44
N THR A 525 31.41 15.10 2.98
CA THR A 525 32.63 14.54 3.59
C THR A 525 32.73 13.03 3.43
N GLY A 526 33.95 12.53 3.17
CA GLY A 526 34.27 11.10 3.21
C GLY A 526 33.66 10.23 2.11
N ASN A 527 32.95 10.82 1.14
CA ASN A 527 32.37 10.09 0.01
C ASN A 527 33.47 9.59 -0.94
N ARG A 528 33.29 8.40 -1.52
CA ARG A 528 34.28 7.76 -2.40
C ARG A 528 33.62 7.24 -3.66
N GLY A 529 34.36 7.21 -4.77
CA GLY A 529 33.84 6.71 -6.05
C GLY A 529 32.80 7.63 -6.69
N PHE A 530 32.83 8.94 -6.38
CA PHE A 530 32.02 9.94 -7.04
C PHE A 530 32.89 11.05 -7.64
N GLU A 531 32.45 11.60 -8.76
CA GLU A 531 32.82 12.94 -9.20
C GLU A 531 31.99 13.97 -8.43
N GLU A 532 32.63 14.80 -7.61
CA GLU A 532 31.97 15.90 -6.90
C GLU A 532 31.88 17.14 -7.81
N LYS A 533 30.66 17.61 -8.08
CA LYS A 533 30.44 18.86 -8.83
C LYS A 533 30.57 20.07 -7.90
N GLU A 534 30.89 21.22 -8.48
CA GLU A 534 30.76 22.51 -7.78
C GLU A 534 29.33 22.67 -7.26
N CYS A 535 29.22 23.17 -6.04
CA CYS A 535 27.93 23.37 -5.41
C CYS A 535 27.10 24.41 -6.17
N GLN A 536 25.78 24.22 -6.19
CA GLN A 536 24.83 25.08 -6.89
C GLN A 536 23.94 25.90 -5.95
#